data_AF-N9RFY4-F1
#
_entry.id   AF-N9RFY4-F1
#
_cell.length_a   1.000
_cell.length_b   1.000
_cell.length_c   1.000
_cell.angle_alpha   90.00
_cell.angle_beta   90.00
_cell.angle_gamma   90.00
#
_symmetry.space_group_name_H-M   'P 1'
#
loop_
_entity.id
_entity.type
_entity.pdbx_description
1 polymer ?
#
loop_
_entity_poly.entity_id
_entity_poly.type
_entity_poly.pdbx_seq_one_letter_code
_entity_poly.pdbx_strand_id
1 'polypeptide(L)'
;MNKLMVAVFAGLVTLTGFSVQAATPEQECKKLQDDYNLIYASKGFCFKDADAKAKFGNENCHTTKPKFSDKEQQRLDEIKARQKELNCK
;
A
#
# COMPACT_ATOMS: atom_id res chain seq x y z
N MET A 1 2.90 49.63 -42.48
CA MET A 1 1.67 49.29 -41.73
C MET A 1 1.17 47.94 -42.21
N ASN A 2 1.28 46.89 -41.41
CA ASN A 2 0.18 45.93 -41.20
C ASN A 2 0.42 45.17 -39.88
N LYS A 3 -0.62 45.16 -39.05
CA LYS A 3 -0.63 44.70 -37.65
C LYS A 3 -1.15 43.27 -37.60
N LEU A 4 -0.37 42.29 -37.18
CA LEU A 4 -0.80 40.97 -36.69
C LEU A 4 0.33 40.46 -35.76
N MET A 5 0.41 40.86 -34.48
CA MET A 5 -0.33 40.23 -33.38
C MET A 5 -0.51 38.72 -33.59
N VAL A 6 0.56 37.95 -33.33
CA VAL A 6 0.47 36.54 -32.96
C VAL A 6 1.25 36.36 -31.67
N ALA A 7 0.52 36.40 -30.56
CA ALA A 7 0.98 36.02 -29.25
C ALA A 7 1.26 34.51 -29.24
N VAL A 8 2.54 34.13 -29.25
CA VAL A 8 2.94 32.78 -28.82
C VAL A 8 3.32 32.93 -27.35
N PHE A 9 2.34 32.65 -26.49
CA PHE A 9 2.59 32.39 -25.09
C PHE A 9 3.63 31.28 -25.00
N ALA A 10 4.83 31.64 -24.55
CA ALA A 10 5.83 30.68 -24.13
C ALA A 10 5.19 29.80 -23.07
N GLY A 11 4.95 28.55 -23.42
CA GLY A 11 4.35 27.55 -22.56
C GLY A 11 5.17 27.45 -21.28
N LEU A 12 4.58 27.94 -20.19
CA LEU A 12 5.02 27.67 -18.85
C LEU A 12 4.84 26.16 -18.65
N VAL A 13 5.91 25.40 -18.90
CA VAL A 13 6.02 24.01 -18.45
C VAL A 13 6.07 24.10 -16.92
N THR A 14 4.90 24.10 -16.29
CA THR A 14 4.78 23.71 -14.89
C THR A 14 5.16 22.24 -14.83
N LEU A 15 6.44 21.99 -14.62
CA LEU A 15 6.93 20.78 -13.97
C LEU A 15 6.25 20.76 -12.61
N THR A 16 5.03 20.25 -12.54
CA THR A 16 4.45 19.73 -11.31
C THR A 16 5.33 18.56 -10.93
N GLY A 17 6.38 18.86 -10.17
CA GLY A 17 7.18 17.87 -9.50
C GLY A 17 6.23 17.03 -8.68
N PHE A 18 5.94 15.83 -9.17
CA PHE A 18 5.44 14.75 -8.34
C PHE A 18 6.48 14.59 -7.25
N SER A 19 6.19 15.22 -6.11
CA SER A 19 6.98 15.08 -4.91
C SER A 19 6.81 13.62 -4.53
N VAL A 20 7.79 12.78 -4.89
CA VAL A 20 7.91 11.44 -4.33
C VAL A 20 8.24 11.66 -2.86
N GLN A 21 7.22 11.96 -2.07
CA GLN A 21 7.32 11.93 -0.62
C GLN A 21 7.58 10.48 -0.28
N ALA A 22 8.83 10.19 0.05
CA ALA A 22 9.20 8.93 0.65
C ALA A 22 8.26 8.70 1.84
N ALA A 23 7.53 7.58 1.82
CA ALA A 23 6.68 7.20 2.93
C ALA A 23 7.54 7.21 4.21
N THR A 24 7.01 7.77 5.29
CA THR A 24 7.73 7.67 6.57
C THR A 24 7.83 6.19 6.97
N PRO A 25 8.85 5.80 7.75
CA PRO A 25 8.98 4.41 8.20
C PRO A 25 7.70 3.85 8.84
N GLU A 26 6.95 4.68 9.57
CA GLU A 26 5.67 4.29 10.19
C GLU A 26 4.58 4.02 9.15
N GLN A 27 4.52 4.82 8.08
CA GLN A 27 3.58 4.61 6.99
C GLN A 27 3.93 3.35 6.20
N GLU A 28 5.22 3.07 5.98
CA GLU A 28 5.68 1.83 5.36
C GLU A 28 5.32 0.61 6.24
N CYS A 29 5.55 0.69 7.55
CA CYS A 29 5.14 -0.35 8.50
C CYS A 29 3.64 -0.64 8.44
N LYS A 30 2.80 0.40 8.42
CA LYS A 30 1.35 0.26 8.31
C LYS A 30 0.95 -0.42 7.00
N LYS A 31 1.57 0.00 5.89
CA LYS A 31 1.34 -0.63 4.58
C LYS A 31 1.75 -2.10 4.57
N LEU A 32 2.91 -2.44 5.13
CA LEU A 32 3.38 -3.83 5.22
C LEU A 32 2.42 -4.68 6.06
N GLN A 33 1.92 -4.15 7.18
CA GLN A 33 0.91 -4.84 7.99
C GLN A 33 -0.42 -5.02 7.25
N ASP A 34 -0.82 -4.02 6.46
CA ASP A 34 -2.02 -4.12 5.63
C ASP A 34 -1.85 -5.17 4.53
N ASP A 35 -0.69 -5.21 3.85
CA ASP A 35 -0.37 -6.21 2.84
C ASP A 35 -0.36 -7.62 3.45
N TYR A 36 0.18 -7.77 4.67
CA TYR A 36 0.14 -9.02 5.44
C TYR A 36 -1.30 -9.46 5.70
N ASN A 37 -2.12 -8.55 6.23
CA ASN A 37 -3.52 -8.84 6.57
C ASN A 37 -4.34 -9.13 5.31
N LEU A 38 -4.10 -8.46 4.20
CA LEU A 38 -4.79 -8.72 2.94
C LEU A 38 -4.56 -10.15 2.44
N ILE A 39 -3.32 -10.66 2.56
CA ILE A 39 -3.01 -12.07 2.24
C ILE A 39 -3.78 -13.01 3.17
N TYR A 40 -3.89 -12.71 4.46
CA TYR A 40 -4.69 -13.52 5.38
C TYR A 40 -6.19 -13.47 5.06
N ALA A 41 -6.72 -12.29 4.77
CA ALA A 41 -8.12 -12.08 4.41
C ALA A 41 -8.49 -12.88 3.15
N SER A 42 -7.61 -12.91 2.14
CA SER A 42 -7.85 -13.67 0.90
C SER A 42 -7.92 -15.19 1.13
N LYS A 43 -7.38 -15.69 2.24
CA LYS A 43 -7.51 -17.09 2.66
C LYS A 43 -8.67 -17.34 3.62
N GLY A 44 -9.57 -16.37 3.78
CA GLY A 44 -10.73 -16.48 4.67
C GLY A 44 -10.38 -16.46 6.16
N PHE A 45 -9.26 -15.81 6.53
CA PHE A 45 -8.90 -15.67 7.93
C PHE A 45 -9.90 -14.82 8.72
N CYS A 46 -10.34 -15.31 9.87
CA CYS A 46 -11.18 -14.58 10.79
C CYS A 46 -10.33 -13.71 11.72
N PHE A 47 -10.27 -12.40 11.44
CA PHE A 47 -9.57 -11.45 12.27
C PHE A 47 -10.21 -11.35 13.66
N LYS A 48 -9.38 -11.16 14.69
CA LYS A 48 -9.84 -10.93 16.08
C LYS A 48 -9.79 -9.45 16.44
N ASP A 49 -8.78 -8.76 15.93
CA ASP A 49 -8.56 -7.33 16.11
C ASP A 49 -9.68 -6.49 15.49
N ALA A 50 -10.08 -5.40 16.17
CA ALA A 50 -11.19 -4.55 15.74
C ALA A 50 -10.85 -3.74 14.48
N ASP A 51 -9.63 -3.22 14.37
CA ASP A 51 -9.21 -2.41 13.23
C ASP A 51 -9.10 -3.28 11.97
N ALA A 52 -8.52 -4.48 12.09
CA ALA A 52 -8.45 -5.43 11.00
C ALA A 52 -9.83 -5.92 10.56
N LYS A 53 -10.76 -6.16 11.50
CA LYS A 53 -12.16 -6.47 11.17
C LYS A 53 -12.83 -5.32 10.43
N ALA A 54 -12.68 -4.08 10.90
CA ALA A 54 -13.28 -2.92 10.28
C ALA A 54 -12.74 -2.70 8.86
N LYS A 55 -11.47 -3.01 8.62
CA LYS A 55 -10.79 -2.78 7.34
C LYS A 55 -10.96 -3.92 6.33
N PHE A 56 -10.80 -5.17 6.76
CA PHE A 56 -10.80 -6.35 5.89
C PHE A 56 -12.09 -7.18 5.97
N GLY A 57 -12.95 -6.88 6.95
CA GLY A 57 -14.20 -7.60 7.18
C GLY A 57 -13.99 -8.98 7.79
N ASN A 58 -15.09 -9.56 8.28
CA ASN A 58 -15.18 -10.96 8.71
C ASN A 58 -16.44 -11.66 8.19
N GLU A 59 -17.24 -10.99 7.35
CA GLU A 59 -18.54 -11.46 6.85
C GLU A 59 -18.47 -12.89 6.24
N ASN A 60 -17.35 -13.21 5.58
CA ASN A 60 -17.13 -14.48 4.87
C ASN A 60 -15.87 -15.24 5.32
N CYS A 61 -15.38 -14.94 6.52
CA CYS A 61 -14.24 -15.67 7.05
C CYS A 61 -14.67 -17.09 7.49
N HIS A 62 -13.75 -18.05 7.42
CA HIS A 62 -14.05 -19.46 7.72
C HIS A 62 -12.87 -20.23 8.35
N THR A 63 -11.73 -19.58 8.58
CA THR A 63 -10.57 -20.24 9.20
C THR A 63 -9.82 -19.31 10.14
N THR A 64 -9.14 -19.90 11.13
CA THR A 64 -8.14 -19.22 11.97
C THR A 64 -6.72 -19.68 11.66
N LYS A 65 -6.57 -20.63 10.74
CA LYS A 65 -5.29 -21.23 10.32
C LYS A 65 -5.30 -21.43 8.80
N PRO A 66 -5.27 -20.34 8.02
CA PRO A 66 -5.22 -20.43 6.57
C PRO A 66 -3.97 -21.18 6.12
N LYS A 67 -4.10 -21.93 5.03
CA LYS A 67 -2.96 -22.53 4.33
C LYS A 67 -2.54 -21.62 3.20
N PHE A 68 -1.25 -21.35 3.11
CA PHE A 68 -0.65 -20.54 2.06
C PHE A 68 0.05 -21.44 1.05
N SER A 69 0.02 -21.04 -0.20
CA SER A 69 0.95 -21.56 -1.22
C SER A 69 2.38 -21.09 -0.92
N ASP A 70 3.37 -21.74 -1.53
CA ASP A 70 4.78 -21.37 -1.35
C ASP A 70 5.05 -19.89 -1.72
N LYS A 71 4.38 -19.39 -2.76
CA LYS A 71 4.49 -17.99 -3.19
C LYS A 71 3.87 -17.02 -2.18
N GLU A 72 2.71 -17.36 -1.63
CA GLU A 72 2.07 -16.56 -0.58
C GLU A 72 2.94 -16.56 0.68
N GLN A 73 3.50 -17.71 1.04
CA GLN A 73 4.40 -17.84 2.19
C GLN A 73 5.68 -17.02 2.00
N GLN A 74 6.32 -17.11 0.83
CA GLN A 74 7.47 -16.28 0.49
C GLN A 74 7.14 -14.80 0.64
N ARG A 75 5.96 -14.37 0.16
CA ARG A 75 5.55 -12.97 0.27
C ARG A 75 5.35 -12.54 1.73
N LEU A 76 4.77 -13.40 2.57
CA LEU A 76 4.62 -13.14 4.01
C LEU A 76 5.99 -13.01 4.69
N ASP A 77 6.95 -13.83 4.31
CA ASP A 77 8.30 -13.81 4.87
C ASP A 77 9.08 -12.56 4.44
N GLU A 78 8.95 -12.13 3.18
CA GLU A 78 9.46 -10.85 2.69
C GLU A 78 8.88 -9.66 3.47
N ILE A 79 7.56 -9.65 3.70
CA ILE A 79 6.89 -8.60 4.48
C ILE A 79 7.45 -8.57 5.91
N LYS A 80 7.57 -9.73 6.57
CA LYS A 80 8.13 -9.80 7.92
C LYS A 80 9.59 -9.35 7.98
N ALA A 81 10.40 -9.71 6.99
CA ALA A 81 11.79 -9.27 6.90
C ALA A 81 11.87 -7.75 6.80
N ARG A 82 11.05 -7.14 5.94
CA ARG A 82 10.95 -5.67 5.81
C ARG A 82 10.46 -5.00 7.09
N GLN A 83 9.44 -5.57 7.75
CA GLN A 83 8.95 -5.06 9.03
C GLN A 83 10.05 -5.06 10.10
N LYS A 84 10.88 -6.11 10.12
CA LYS A 84 12.04 -6.22 11.02
C LYS A 84 13.12 -5.20 10.69
N GLU A 85 13.47 -5.02 9.41
CA GLU A 85 14.46 -4.02 8.97
C GLU A 85 14.06 -2.60 9.37
N LEU A 86 12.76 -2.28 9.27
CA LEU A 86 12.21 -0.97 9.61
C LEU A 86 11.92 -0.80 11.11
N ASN A 87 12.13 -1.83 11.93
CA ASN A 87 11.78 -1.86 13.35
C ASN A 87 10.32 -1.45 13.60
N CYS A 88 9.40 -1.98 12.80
CA CYS A 88 7.97 -1.76 12.99
C CYS A 88 7.56 -2.21 14.40
N LYS A 89 6.83 -1.33 15.10
CA LYS A 89 6.38 -1.54 16.48
C LYS A 89 4.99 -2.16 16.54
#